data_AF-A0A9E2EP02-F1
#
_entry.id   AF-A0A9E2EP02-F1
#
_cell.length_a   1.000
_cell.length_b   1.000
_cell.length_c   1.000
_cell.angle_alpha   90.00
_cell.angle_beta   90.00
_cell.angle_gamma   90.00
#
_symmetry.space_group_name_H-M   'P 1'
#
loop_
_entity.id
_entity.type
_entity.pdbx_description
1 polymer ?
#
loop_
_entity_poly.entity_id
_entity_poly.type
_entity_poly.pdbx_seq_one_letter_code
_entity_poly.pdbx_strand_id
1 'polypeptide(L)'
;PVSNAEVRLESNQVASSLDGEHLMSKAMTDENGIYELEIGEETPSRLVPFKNDGHRTGVSTLDLLKVARHVLGIRPLTSAYQYIAADVTNDGRVSTADMLHIQRLVLGVYAEFPKSNSWRFVKRDFNFGDLDYILKNGFPESYDLSQMDLSEPMDDLDFIAIKIGDLNPDYGSKLRGGNSSSETLSLKTEDQILIPGTQIEVTIKADDFNKVFGFQQELAFDPNQMTLRDIQYHDALDISEDNFGLHRIDDGMITTSWYDLDSKSIEADETIFTLVFDVHRSGQLSDILAISSNEIVTEAYFSDDRIGDVQFIFENDTNDFDITDLAPNPFRNETLLKFSVPATGDVQVTISDISGRLINQRNLQATKGENQIAFKESELNGAGIYIIKLDYKEHTALRKMVLIE
;
A
#
# COMPACT_ATOMS: atom_id res chain seq x y z
N PRO A 1 -3.06 -24.96 -9.18
CA PRO A 1 -4.28 -25.08 -10.01
C PRO A 1 -4.68 -23.69 -10.49
N VAL A 2 -5.05 -23.52 -11.77
CA VAL A 2 -5.48 -22.23 -12.33
C VAL A 2 -6.87 -22.38 -12.89
N SER A 3 -7.83 -21.66 -12.33
CA SER A 3 -9.22 -21.68 -12.77
C SER A 3 -9.50 -20.64 -13.84
N ASN A 4 -10.59 -20.85 -14.59
CA ASN A 4 -11.01 -19.96 -15.66
C ASN A 4 -9.90 -19.67 -16.69
N ALA A 5 -9.04 -20.66 -16.97
CA ALA A 5 -8.19 -20.66 -18.14
C ALA A 5 -8.95 -21.34 -19.28
N GLU A 6 -8.84 -20.82 -20.49
CA GLU A 6 -9.43 -21.44 -21.69
C GLU A 6 -8.45 -22.48 -22.22
N VAL A 7 -8.93 -23.67 -22.56
CA VAL A 7 -8.15 -24.71 -23.25
C VAL A 7 -8.83 -25.01 -24.57
N ARG A 8 -8.08 -24.94 -25.67
CA ARG A 8 -8.59 -24.99 -27.05
C ARG A 8 -8.03 -26.18 -27.81
N LEU A 9 -8.90 -26.86 -28.57
CA LEU A 9 -8.49 -27.73 -29.67
C LEU A 9 -8.54 -26.96 -30.97
N GLU A 10 -7.45 -27.00 -31.73
CA GLU A 10 -7.29 -26.22 -32.95
C GLU A 10 -6.72 -27.07 -34.10
N SER A 11 -7.14 -26.77 -35.33
CA SER A 11 -6.61 -27.39 -36.55
C SER A 11 -5.75 -26.42 -37.37
N ASN A 12 -4.69 -26.94 -37.98
CA ASN A 12 -3.83 -26.22 -38.93
C ASN A 12 -4.50 -25.99 -40.31
N GLN A 13 -5.83 -26.11 -40.42
CA GLN A 13 -6.50 -25.79 -41.68
C GLN A 13 -6.43 -24.28 -41.93
N VAL A 14 -5.78 -23.91 -43.03
CA VAL A 14 -5.64 -22.52 -43.49
C VAL A 14 -7.02 -21.94 -43.73
N ALA A 15 -7.59 -21.27 -42.72
CA ALA A 15 -8.69 -20.35 -42.96
C ALA A 15 -8.16 -19.24 -43.87
N SER A 16 -8.97 -18.80 -44.84
CA SER A 16 -8.67 -17.72 -45.78
C SER A 16 -8.53 -16.32 -45.12
N SER A 17 -8.32 -16.26 -43.81
CA SER A 17 -7.97 -15.08 -43.03
C SER A 17 -6.50 -15.17 -42.66
N LEU A 18 -5.79 -14.05 -42.72
CA LEU A 18 -4.33 -13.91 -42.62
C LEU A 18 -3.64 -14.45 -41.34
N ASP A 19 -4.36 -15.12 -40.44
CA ASP A 19 -3.88 -15.59 -39.13
C ASP A 19 -4.07 -17.11 -38.89
N GLY A 20 -4.07 -17.94 -39.95
CA GLY A 20 -3.55 -19.32 -39.94
C GLY A 20 -4.14 -20.43 -39.03
N GLU A 21 -5.18 -20.21 -38.21
CA GLU A 21 -5.58 -21.18 -37.17
C GLU A 21 -7.11 -21.28 -37.01
N HIS A 22 -7.66 -22.51 -36.99
CA HIS A 22 -9.11 -22.74 -36.83
C HIS A 22 -9.43 -23.35 -35.46
N LEU A 23 -10.15 -22.60 -34.62
CA LEU A 23 -10.68 -23.08 -33.34
C LEU A 23 -11.80 -24.11 -33.55
N MET A 24 -11.61 -25.32 -33.03
CA MET A 24 -12.56 -26.43 -33.19
C MET A 24 -13.47 -26.55 -31.97
N SER A 25 -12.88 -26.64 -30.78
CA SER A 25 -13.60 -26.69 -29.51
C SER A 25 -12.79 -26.05 -28.40
N LYS A 26 -13.47 -25.69 -27.31
CA LYS A 26 -12.83 -25.11 -26.12
C LYS A 26 -13.57 -25.45 -24.84
N ALA A 27 -12.82 -25.46 -23.75
CA ALA A 27 -13.32 -25.66 -22.40
C ALA A 27 -12.67 -24.65 -21.46
N MET A 28 -13.31 -24.41 -20.31
CA MET A 28 -12.74 -23.60 -19.23
C MET A 28 -12.28 -24.52 -18.11
N THR A 29 -11.13 -24.23 -17.50
CA THR A 29 -10.67 -24.95 -16.32
C THR A 29 -11.54 -24.64 -15.11
N ASP A 30 -11.82 -25.65 -14.29
CA ASP A 30 -12.53 -25.53 -13.01
C ASP A 30 -11.64 -24.93 -11.90
N GLU A 31 -12.15 -24.87 -10.65
CA GLU A 31 -11.41 -24.37 -9.50
C GLU A 31 -10.11 -25.14 -9.19
N ASN A 32 -10.05 -26.41 -9.60
CA ASN A 32 -8.88 -27.28 -9.44
C ASN A 32 -7.96 -27.26 -10.68
N GLY A 33 -8.25 -26.44 -11.68
CA GLY A 33 -7.49 -26.38 -12.92
C GLY A 33 -7.74 -27.54 -13.88
N ILE A 34 -8.79 -28.32 -13.65
CA ILE A 34 -9.17 -29.48 -14.48
C ILE A 34 -9.99 -28.98 -15.66
N TYR A 35 -9.75 -29.54 -16.84
CA TYR A 35 -10.54 -29.31 -18.05
C TYR A 35 -10.92 -30.65 -18.69
N GLU A 36 -11.99 -30.66 -19.47
CA GLU A 36 -12.43 -31.80 -20.26
C GLU A 36 -12.84 -31.30 -21.64
N LEU A 37 -12.36 -31.97 -22.70
CA LEU A 37 -12.60 -31.59 -24.09
C LEU A 37 -12.97 -32.83 -24.90
N GLU A 38 -14.10 -32.75 -25.59
CA GLU A 38 -14.50 -33.77 -26.54
C GLU A 38 -13.87 -33.49 -27.91
N ILE A 39 -13.33 -34.54 -28.53
CA ILE A 39 -12.81 -34.51 -29.89
C ILE A 39 -13.98 -34.81 -30.84
N GLY A 40 -14.24 -33.88 -31.76
CA GLY A 40 -15.28 -34.02 -32.78
C GLY A 40 -14.87 -34.94 -33.93
N GLU A 41 -15.60 -34.85 -35.05
CA GLU A 41 -15.30 -35.66 -36.25
C GLU A 41 -13.98 -35.28 -36.93
N GLU A 42 -13.59 -34.01 -36.82
CA GLU A 42 -12.31 -33.51 -37.33
C GLU A 42 -11.20 -33.73 -36.30
N THR A 43 -10.05 -34.22 -36.76
CA THR A 43 -8.88 -34.45 -35.90
C THR A 43 -8.16 -33.13 -35.60
N PRO A 44 -8.02 -32.73 -34.32
CA PRO A 44 -7.29 -31.53 -33.95
C PRO A 44 -5.79 -31.72 -34.19
N SER A 45 -5.11 -30.61 -34.48
CA SER A 45 -3.66 -30.60 -34.66
C SER A 45 -2.91 -30.18 -33.41
N ARG A 46 -3.56 -29.44 -32.51
CA ARG A 46 -2.92 -28.91 -31.30
C ARG A 46 -3.92 -28.63 -30.18
N LEU A 47 -3.39 -28.65 -28.96
CA LEU A 47 -4.08 -28.24 -27.73
C LEU A 47 -3.39 -26.99 -27.17
N VAL A 48 -4.15 -25.89 -27.02
CA VAL A 48 -3.60 -24.58 -26.65
C VAL A 48 -4.33 -24.03 -25.41
N PRO A 49 -3.64 -23.90 -24.26
CA PRO A 49 -4.15 -23.16 -23.12
C PRO A 49 -3.99 -21.65 -23.34
N PHE A 50 -4.92 -20.87 -22.81
CA PHE A 50 -4.92 -19.42 -22.92
C PHE A 50 -5.58 -18.77 -21.70
N LYS A 51 -4.92 -17.75 -21.16
CA LYS A 51 -5.47 -16.87 -20.13
C LYS A 51 -4.78 -15.52 -20.20
N ASN A 52 -5.58 -14.44 -20.26
CA ASN A 52 -5.07 -13.08 -20.35
C ASN A 52 -5.89 -12.10 -19.50
N ASP A 53 -6.07 -12.42 -18.23
CA ASP A 53 -6.73 -11.56 -17.23
C ASP A 53 -5.87 -11.43 -15.96
N GLY A 54 -6.25 -10.50 -15.08
CA GLY A 54 -5.61 -10.36 -13.77
C GLY A 54 -4.13 -10.01 -13.83
N HIS A 55 -3.69 -9.16 -14.77
CA HIS A 55 -2.28 -8.77 -14.92
C HIS A 55 -1.64 -8.33 -13.60
N ARG A 56 -2.36 -7.51 -12.81
CA ARG A 56 -1.91 -6.97 -11.52
C ARG A 56 -2.01 -7.97 -10.36
N THR A 57 -2.80 -9.02 -10.50
CA THR A 57 -3.04 -9.97 -9.40
C THR A 57 -1.77 -10.74 -9.08
N GLY A 58 -1.28 -10.60 -7.85
CA GLY A 58 -0.07 -11.27 -7.36
C GLY A 58 1.24 -10.59 -7.77
N VAL A 59 1.22 -9.59 -8.64
CA VAL A 59 2.42 -8.84 -9.04
C VAL A 59 2.62 -7.65 -8.12
N SER A 60 3.76 -7.59 -7.45
CA SER A 60 4.02 -6.54 -6.48
C SER A 60 5.44 -5.98 -6.48
N THR A 61 5.67 -4.98 -5.62
CA THR A 61 6.98 -4.37 -5.41
C THR A 61 8.00 -5.40 -4.89
N LEU A 62 7.56 -6.48 -4.24
CA LEU A 62 8.44 -7.58 -3.86
C LEU A 62 8.99 -8.35 -5.08
N ASP A 63 8.19 -8.50 -6.13
CA ASP A 63 8.65 -9.11 -7.38
C ASP A 63 9.66 -8.20 -8.09
N LEU A 64 9.39 -6.89 -8.10
CA LEU A 64 10.33 -5.90 -8.60
C LEU A 64 11.68 -5.97 -7.87
N LEU A 65 11.68 -6.08 -6.54
CA LEU A 65 12.89 -6.28 -5.75
C LEU A 65 13.65 -7.56 -6.13
N LYS A 66 12.95 -8.67 -6.38
CA LYS A 66 13.59 -9.93 -6.81
C LYS A 66 14.25 -9.78 -8.18
N VAL A 67 13.57 -9.12 -9.13
CA VAL A 67 14.15 -8.83 -10.45
C VAL A 67 15.37 -7.91 -10.32
N ALA A 68 15.28 -6.84 -9.52
CA ALA A 68 16.38 -5.91 -9.28
C ALA A 68 17.63 -6.62 -8.73
N ARG A 69 17.45 -7.47 -7.70
CA ARG A 69 18.54 -8.26 -7.12
C ARG A 69 19.16 -9.23 -8.12
N HIS A 70 18.38 -9.80 -9.02
CA HIS A 70 18.89 -10.67 -10.07
C HIS A 70 19.71 -9.89 -11.10
N VAL A 71 19.15 -8.81 -11.63
CA VAL A 71 19.81 -7.95 -12.64
C VAL A 71 21.14 -7.40 -12.13
N LEU A 72 21.22 -7.09 -10.83
CA LEU A 72 22.43 -6.57 -10.18
C LEU A 72 23.40 -7.68 -9.70
N GLY A 73 23.07 -8.95 -9.89
CA GLY A 73 23.92 -10.07 -9.48
C GLY A 73 24.01 -10.29 -7.96
N ILE A 74 23.09 -9.69 -7.19
CA ILE A 74 23.03 -9.80 -5.72
C ILE A 74 22.41 -11.13 -5.31
N ARG A 75 21.26 -11.47 -5.92
CA ARG A 75 20.57 -12.74 -5.68
C ARG A 75 19.95 -13.23 -6.99
N PRO A 76 20.47 -14.32 -7.60
CA PRO A 76 19.98 -14.79 -8.88
C PRO A 76 18.59 -15.45 -8.75
N LEU A 77 17.82 -15.40 -9.84
CA LEU A 77 16.66 -16.26 -10.02
C LEU A 77 17.11 -17.71 -10.19
N THR A 78 16.32 -18.64 -9.66
CA THR A 78 16.75 -20.03 -9.43
C THR A 78 15.99 -21.07 -10.27
N SER A 79 14.93 -20.69 -10.96
CA SER A 79 14.14 -21.61 -11.78
C SER A 79 13.73 -20.98 -13.11
N ALA A 80 13.57 -21.81 -14.15
CA ALA A 80 13.10 -21.38 -15.47
C ALA A 80 11.79 -20.59 -15.40
N TYR A 81 10.87 -21.03 -14.52
CA TYR A 81 9.61 -20.35 -14.27
C TYR A 81 9.79 -18.90 -13.77
N GLN A 82 10.76 -18.66 -12.89
CA GLN A 82 11.06 -17.30 -12.42
C GLN A 82 11.61 -16.42 -13.54
N TYR A 83 12.46 -16.94 -14.41
CA TYR A 83 12.96 -16.18 -15.57
C TYR A 83 11.84 -15.82 -16.54
N ILE A 84 10.95 -16.78 -16.84
CA ILE A 84 9.79 -16.54 -17.72
C ILE A 84 8.82 -15.54 -17.09
N ALA A 85 8.56 -15.63 -15.78
CA ALA A 85 7.71 -14.67 -15.09
C ALA A 85 8.33 -13.27 -15.06
N ALA A 86 9.65 -13.16 -14.92
CA ALA A 86 10.37 -11.90 -14.87
C ALA A 86 10.51 -11.20 -16.22
N ASP A 87 10.56 -11.93 -17.33
CA ASP A 87 10.62 -11.40 -18.69
C ASP A 87 9.22 -10.92 -19.14
N VAL A 88 8.77 -9.80 -18.57
CA VAL A 88 7.48 -9.19 -18.88
C VAL A 88 7.48 -8.48 -20.23
N THR A 89 8.66 -8.19 -20.78
CA THR A 89 8.82 -7.61 -22.13
C THR A 89 8.79 -8.65 -23.24
N ASN A 90 8.90 -9.93 -22.88
CA ASN A 90 8.91 -11.10 -23.77
C ASN A 90 10.00 -11.00 -24.84
N ASP A 91 11.20 -10.59 -24.44
CA ASP A 91 12.36 -10.44 -25.32
C ASP A 91 13.44 -11.51 -25.10
N GLY A 92 13.19 -12.45 -24.18
CA GLY A 92 14.05 -13.57 -23.84
C GLY A 92 15.15 -13.22 -22.84
N ARG A 93 15.06 -12.08 -22.16
CA ARG A 93 16.03 -11.62 -21.15
C ARG A 93 15.32 -11.01 -19.95
N VAL A 94 16.02 -11.02 -18.81
CA VAL A 94 15.58 -10.31 -17.60
C VAL A 94 16.48 -9.10 -17.42
N SER A 95 15.90 -7.90 -17.51
CA SER A 95 16.63 -6.64 -17.60
C SER A 95 15.95 -5.50 -16.84
N THR A 96 16.57 -4.33 -16.86
CA THR A 96 15.97 -3.10 -16.33
C THR A 96 14.71 -2.68 -17.09
N ALA A 97 14.51 -3.13 -18.35
CA ALA A 97 13.28 -2.87 -19.08
C ALA A 97 12.10 -3.59 -18.42
N ASP A 98 12.30 -4.84 -17.99
CA ASP A 98 11.29 -5.62 -17.28
C ASP A 98 10.94 -4.99 -15.93
N MET A 99 11.95 -4.52 -15.20
CA MET A 99 11.75 -3.76 -13.96
C MET A 99 10.86 -2.55 -14.18
N LEU A 100 11.11 -1.75 -15.21
CA LEU A 100 10.28 -0.58 -15.54
C LEU A 100 8.83 -0.98 -15.82
N HIS A 101 8.60 -2.05 -16.59
CA HIS A 101 7.25 -2.52 -16.89
C HIS A 101 6.51 -3.05 -15.66
N ILE A 102 7.19 -3.81 -14.79
CA ILE A 102 6.63 -4.26 -13.50
C ILE A 102 6.30 -3.06 -12.62
N GLN A 103 7.21 -2.10 -12.47
CA GLN A 103 6.98 -0.89 -11.67
C GLN A 103 5.76 -0.09 -12.17
N ARG A 104 5.62 0.08 -13.49
CA ARG A 104 4.44 0.77 -14.08
C ARG A 104 3.14 0.01 -13.80
N LEU A 105 3.15 -1.32 -13.83
CA LEU A 105 1.98 -2.14 -13.48
C LEU A 105 1.65 -2.03 -11.98
N VAL A 106 2.65 -2.10 -11.11
CA VAL A 106 2.51 -1.99 -9.65
C VAL A 106 2.01 -0.61 -9.24
N LEU A 107 2.45 0.45 -9.91
CA LEU A 107 1.92 1.81 -9.71
C LEU A 107 0.53 2.04 -10.33
N GLY A 108 -0.03 1.03 -11.02
CA GLY A 108 -1.32 1.13 -11.71
C GLY A 108 -1.30 1.89 -13.02
N VAL A 109 -0.15 2.44 -13.44
CA VAL A 109 0.01 3.18 -14.71
C VAL A 109 -0.35 2.28 -15.90
N TYR A 110 -0.07 0.99 -15.78
CA TYR A 110 -0.56 -0.02 -16.71
C TYR A 110 -1.70 -0.84 -16.10
N ALA A 111 -2.73 -1.09 -16.90
CA ALA A 111 -3.72 -2.12 -16.61
C ALA A 111 -3.22 -3.53 -17.01
N GLU A 112 -2.39 -3.60 -18.05
CA GLU A 112 -1.85 -4.82 -18.65
C GLU A 112 -0.42 -4.62 -19.17
N PHE A 113 0.33 -5.72 -19.31
CA PHE A 113 1.67 -5.65 -19.90
C PHE A 113 1.59 -5.47 -21.43
N PRO A 114 2.28 -4.48 -22.03
CA PRO A 114 2.10 -4.17 -23.45
C PRO A 114 2.55 -5.25 -24.44
N LYS A 115 3.42 -6.17 -24.01
CA LYS A 115 4.07 -7.17 -24.89
C LYS A 115 3.84 -8.62 -24.46
N SER A 116 3.08 -8.83 -23.40
CA SER A 116 2.92 -10.13 -22.76
C SER A 116 1.49 -10.35 -22.32
N ASN A 117 1.00 -11.56 -22.55
CA ASN A 117 -0.20 -12.02 -21.86
C ASN A 117 0.09 -12.11 -20.35
N SER A 118 -0.95 -12.02 -19.51
CA SER A 118 -0.77 -12.14 -18.06
C SER A 118 -0.35 -13.54 -17.61
N TRP A 119 -0.61 -14.56 -18.42
CA TRP A 119 -0.20 -15.94 -18.20
C TRP A 119 0.46 -16.53 -19.44
N ARG A 120 1.50 -17.33 -19.19
CA ARG A 120 2.10 -18.23 -20.18
C ARG A 120 1.97 -19.66 -19.70
N PHE A 121 2.04 -20.60 -20.63
CA PHE A 121 1.82 -22.01 -20.33
C PHE A 121 2.93 -22.85 -20.94
N VAL A 122 3.30 -23.91 -20.24
CA VAL A 122 4.27 -24.88 -20.72
C VAL A 122 3.80 -26.27 -20.35
N LYS A 123 4.12 -27.28 -21.15
CA LYS A 123 3.78 -28.68 -20.83
C LYS A 123 4.39 -29.07 -19.48
N ARG A 124 3.64 -29.82 -18.67
CA ARG A 124 4.06 -30.20 -17.31
C ARG A 124 5.36 -30.99 -17.27
N ASP A 125 5.59 -31.81 -18.28
CA ASP A 125 6.76 -32.67 -18.44
C ASP A 125 7.89 -32.02 -19.26
N PHE A 126 7.74 -30.74 -19.64
CA PHE A 126 8.74 -30.04 -20.44
C PHE A 126 10.07 -29.93 -19.69
N ASN A 127 11.15 -30.39 -20.34
CA ASN A 127 12.50 -30.21 -19.85
C ASN A 127 13.13 -28.95 -20.48
N PHE A 128 13.34 -27.93 -19.67
CA PHE A 128 13.95 -26.67 -20.10
C PHE A 128 15.40 -26.82 -20.58
N GLY A 129 16.13 -27.85 -20.17
CA GLY A 129 17.50 -28.07 -20.63
C GLY A 129 18.41 -26.84 -20.44
N ASP A 130 18.91 -26.30 -21.55
CA ASP A 130 19.66 -25.04 -21.59
C ASP A 130 18.69 -23.85 -21.54
N LEU A 131 18.63 -23.20 -20.38
CA LEU A 131 17.69 -22.10 -20.13
C LEU A 131 17.97 -20.88 -21.00
N ASP A 132 19.24 -20.54 -21.26
CA ASP A 132 19.59 -19.39 -22.10
C ASP A 132 19.13 -19.62 -23.54
N TYR A 133 19.24 -20.86 -24.02
CA TYR A 133 18.71 -21.24 -25.32
C TYR A 133 17.18 -21.13 -25.35
N ILE A 134 16.47 -21.65 -24.34
CA ILE A 134 15.01 -21.63 -24.30
C ILE A 134 14.46 -20.20 -24.19
N LEU A 135 15.01 -19.35 -23.32
CA LEU A 135 14.53 -17.97 -23.19
C LEU A 135 14.71 -17.20 -24.51
N LYS A 136 15.79 -17.45 -25.24
CA LYS A 136 16.06 -16.78 -26.53
C LYS A 136 15.24 -17.32 -27.70
N ASN A 137 14.98 -18.62 -27.76
CA ASN A 137 14.34 -19.28 -28.91
C ASN A 137 12.87 -19.65 -28.67
N GLY A 138 12.38 -19.46 -27.45
CA GLY A 138 11.03 -19.85 -27.02
C GLY A 138 10.95 -21.31 -26.54
N PHE A 139 9.77 -21.63 -26.01
CA PHE A 139 9.38 -22.98 -25.59
C PHE A 139 7.97 -23.29 -26.13
N PRO A 140 7.58 -24.57 -26.21
CA PRO A 140 6.24 -24.95 -26.64
C PRO A 140 5.19 -24.52 -25.61
N GLU A 141 4.24 -23.69 -26.05
CA GLU A 141 3.08 -23.27 -25.25
C GLU A 141 1.81 -24.05 -25.61
N SER A 142 1.96 -25.14 -26.36
CA SER A 142 0.87 -26.01 -26.81
C SER A 142 1.32 -27.47 -26.93
N TYR A 143 0.39 -28.42 -26.92
CA TYR A 143 0.65 -29.77 -27.40
C TYR A 143 0.48 -29.83 -28.92
N ASP A 144 1.40 -30.52 -29.59
CA ASP A 144 1.22 -30.97 -30.96
C ASP A 144 0.54 -32.33 -30.90
N LEU A 145 -0.68 -32.41 -31.43
CA LEU A 145 -1.52 -33.60 -31.44
C LEU A 145 -1.46 -34.32 -32.79
N SER A 146 -0.76 -33.76 -33.78
CA SER A 146 -0.80 -34.26 -35.17
C SER A 146 -0.29 -35.69 -35.36
N GLN A 147 0.54 -36.17 -34.43
CA GLN A 147 1.12 -37.52 -34.43
C GLN A 147 0.59 -38.40 -33.27
N MET A 148 -0.38 -37.91 -32.49
CA MET A 148 -0.94 -38.64 -31.36
C MET A 148 -2.11 -39.52 -31.81
N ASP A 149 -2.25 -40.69 -31.19
CA ASP A 149 -3.46 -41.50 -31.33
C ASP A 149 -4.52 -40.95 -30.37
N LEU A 150 -5.53 -40.29 -30.93
CA LEU A 150 -6.60 -39.64 -30.20
C LEU A 150 -7.87 -40.51 -30.12
N SER A 151 -7.74 -41.81 -30.39
CA SER A 151 -8.89 -42.74 -30.38
C SER A 151 -9.29 -43.19 -28.98
N GLU A 152 -8.42 -43.01 -27.98
CA GLU A 152 -8.65 -43.31 -26.57
C GLU A 152 -8.55 -42.03 -25.71
N PRO A 153 -9.22 -41.96 -24.54
CA PRO A 153 -9.09 -40.84 -23.62
C PRO A 153 -7.63 -40.57 -23.21
N MET A 154 -7.26 -39.30 -23.12
CA MET A 154 -5.93 -38.85 -22.71
C MET A 154 -6.01 -38.09 -21.38
N ASP A 155 -5.24 -38.54 -20.39
CA ASP A 155 -5.28 -37.99 -19.03
C ASP A 155 -3.98 -37.25 -18.63
N ASP A 156 -2.98 -37.17 -19.53
CA ASP A 156 -1.63 -36.66 -19.23
C ASP A 156 -1.24 -35.40 -20.03
N LEU A 157 -2.23 -34.66 -20.54
CA LEU A 157 -2.03 -33.40 -21.27
C LEU A 157 -2.02 -32.17 -20.33
N ASP A 158 -1.18 -32.22 -19.30
CA ASP A 158 -1.10 -31.17 -18.29
C ASP A 158 -0.21 -29.99 -18.70
N PHE A 159 -0.61 -28.79 -18.27
CA PHE A 159 0.20 -27.59 -18.38
C PHE A 159 0.58 -27.03 -17.00
N ILE A 160 1.75 -26.40 -16.94
CA ILE A 160 2.13 -25.49 -15.88
C ILE A 160 1.83 -24.07 -16.36
N ALA A 161 1.00 -23.36 -15.61
CA ALA A 161 0.69 -21.96 -15.81
C ALA A 161 1.70 -21.08 -15.07
N ILE A 162 2.23 -20.07 -15.76
CA ILE A 162 3.23 -19.13 -15.27
C ILE A 162 2.61 -17.74 -15.30
N LYS A 163 2.41 -17.13 -14.13
CA LYS A 163 1.91 -15.76 -14.03
C LYS A 163 3.04 -14.79 -14.36
N ILE A 164 2.86 -14.00 -15.42
CA ILE A 164 3.85 -13.00 -15.82
C ILE A 164 3.86 -11.86 -14.80
N GLY A 165 5.05 -11.45 -14.39
CA GLY A 165 5.34 -10.46 -13.35
C GLY A 165 5.38 -11.00 -11.92
N ASP A 166 4.85 -12.20 -11.64
CA ASP A 166 4.75 -12.76 -10.29
C ASP A 166 5.87 -13.80 -10.08
N LEU A 167 6.88 -13.43 -9.30
CA LEU A 167 8.01 -14.28 -8.93
C LEU A 167 7.78 -14.97 -7.57
N ASN A 168 6.55 -14.91 -7.06
CA ASN A 168 6.12 -15.46 -5.78
C ASN A 168 4.73 -16.14 -5.84
N PRO A 169 4.51 -17.09 -6.76
CA PRO A 169 3.16 -17.60 -7.05
C PRO A 169 2.46 -18.27 -5.86
N ASP A 170 3.22 -18.84 -4.91
CA ASP A 170 2.67 -19.42 -3.68
C ASP A 170 1.99 -18.36 -2.79
N TYR A 171 2.35 -17.09 -2.93
CA TYR A 171 1.84 -15.98 -2.11
C TYR A 171 0.54 -15.38 -2.66
N GLY A 172 0.35 -15.34 -4.00
CA GLY A 172 -0.93 -14.95 -4.60
C GLY A 172 -2.12 -15.80 -4.11
N SER A 173 -1.86 -17.06 -3.72
CA SER A 173 -2.84 -17.94 -3.09
C SER A 173 -3.16 -17.57 -1.62
N LYS A 174 -2.20 -17.00 -0.88
CA LYS A 174 -2.34 -16.56 0.52
C LYS A 174 -3.08 -15.24 0.67
N LEU A 175 -3.02 -14.36 -0.33
CA LEU A 175 -3.78 -13.10 -0.37
C LEU A 175 -5.31 -13.33 -0.37
N ARG A 176 -5.78 -14.49 -0.83
CA ARG A 176 -7.20 -14.90 -0.76
C ARG A 176 -7.62 -15.47 0.59
N GLY A 177 -6.69 -15.67 1.52
CA GLY A 177 -6.90 -16.42 2.76
C GLY A 177 -6.12 -15.85 3.94
N GLY A 178 -6.43 -14.61 4.32
CA GLY A 178 -6.37 -14.07 5.68
C GLY A 178 -5.28 -14.59 6.60
N ASN A 179 -4.03 -14.31 6.29
CA ASN A 179 -2.95 -14.25 7.27
C ASN A 179 -1.95 -13.19 6.81
N SER A 180 -2.34 -11.91 6.90
CA SER A 180 -1.35 -10.86 7.11
C SER A 180 -0.66 -11.19 8.44
N SER A 181 0.66 -11.27 8.43
CA SER A 181 1.39 -11.25 9.70
C SER A 181 0.98 -9.96 10.44
N SER A 182 0.86 -10.02 11.76
CA SER A 182 0.42 -8.92 12.64
C SER A 182 1.31 -7.67 12.63
N GLU A 183 2.22 -7.55 11.66
CA GLU A 183 3.16 -6.46 11.53
C GLU A 183 2.63 -5.48 10.50
N THR A 184 2.60 -4.23 10.91
CA THR A 184 2.06 -3.13 10.14
C THR A 184 3.17 -2.12 9.96
N LEU A 185 3.40 -1.68 8.73
CA LEU A 185 4.26 -0.55 8.46
C LEU A 185 3.45 0.73 8.66
N SER A 186 3.80 1.50 9.68
CA SER A 186 3.08 2.72 10.02
C SER A 186 3.77 3.96 9.45
N LEU A 187 3.00 4.76 8.72
CA LEU A 187 3.37 6.07 8.20
C LEU A 187 2.60 7.13 8.96
N LYS A 188 3.26 8.20 9.39
CA LYS A 188 2.68 9.27 10.21
C LYS A 188 2.62 10.59 9.47
N THR A 189 1.59 11.38 9.74
CA THR A 189 1.51 12.79 9.38
C THR A 189 0.76 13.57 10.46
N GLU A 190 1.04 14.85 10.59
CA GLU A 190 0.22 15.76 11.41
C GLU A 190 -1.18 15.91 10.81
N ASP A 191 -2.21 15.88 11.66
CA ASP A 191 -3.58 16.16 11.25
C ASP A 191 -3.83 17.67 11.20
N GLN A 192 -4.03 18.20 9.99
CA GLN A 192 -4.09 19.65 9.75
C GLN A 192 -5.51 20.11 9.43
N ILE A 193 -5.90 21.27 9.98
CA ILE A 193 -7.10 21.98 9.56
C ILE A 193 -6.84 22.61 8.20
N LEU A 194 -7.68 22.27 7.23
CA LEU A 194 -7.62 22.80 5.87
C LEU A 194 -8.30 24.17 5.81
N ILE A 195 -7.59 25.16 5.28
CA ILE A 195 -8.11 26.53 5.10
C ILE A 195 -8.15 26.82 3.59
N PRO A 196 -9.31 27.18 3.01
CA PRO A 196 -9.40 27.50 1.58
C PRO A 196 -8.42 28.60 1.16
N GLY A 197 -7.74 28.39 0.03
CA GLY A 197 -6.77 29.33 -0.55
C GLY A 197 -5.37 29.28 0.06
N THR A 198 -5.12 28.37 1.01
CA THR A 198 -3.76 28.12 1.53
C THR A 198 -3.10 26.95 0.82
N GLN A 199 -1.78 26.87 0.96
CA GLN A 199 -1.00 25.68 0.64
C GLN A 199 -0.66 24.97 1.97
N ILE A 200 -0.71 23.65 1.96
CA ILE A 200 -0.31 22.81 3.10
C ILE A 200 0.78 21.82 2.69
N GLU A 201 1.60 21.45 3.66
CA GLU A 201 2.64 20.43 3.52
C GLU A 201 2.24 19.21 4.37
N VAL A 202 1.87 18.13 3.69
CA VAL A 202 1.55 16.86 4.34
C VAL A 202 2.84 16.04 4.40
N THR A 203 3.53 16.15 5.53
CA THR A 203 4.85 15.55 5.75
C THR A 203 4.70 14.12 6.26
N ILE A 204 5.13 13.15 5.44
CA ILE A 204 5.02 11.73 5.76
C ILE A 204 6.29 11.26 6.46
N LYS A 205 6.13 10.67 7.64
CA LYS A 205 7.21 10.21 8.50
C LYS A 205 7.12 8.72 8.78
N ALA A 206 8.25 8.11 9.12
CA ALA A 206 8.30 6.74 9.61
C ALA A 206 7.83 6.64 11.07
N ASP A 207 7.15 5.55 11.40
CA ASP A 207 6.89 5.11 12.79
C ASP A 207 7.74 3.88 13.10
N ASP A 208 9.06 4.09 13.22
CA ASP A 208 10.06 3.06 13.54
C ASP A 208 10.07 1.87 12.56
N PHE A 209 10.62 2.09 11.35
CA PHE A 209 10.78 1.01 10.38
C PHE A 209 11.84 0.04 10.87
N ASN A 210 11.50 -1.25 10.93
CA ASN A 210 12.43 -2.29 11.33
C ASN A 210 12.68 -3.28 10.18
N LYS A 211 13.83 -3.13 9.51
CA LYS A 211 14.29 -4.03 8.44
C LYS A 211 13.23 -4.25 7.35
N VAL A 212 12.74 -3.15 6.80
CA VAL A 212 11.77 -3.09 5.71
C VAL A 212 12.50 -3.15 4.38
N PHE A 213 12.10 -4.05 3.49
CA PHE A 213 12.61 -4.13 2.12
C PHE A 213 11.86 -3.22 1.15
N GLY A 214 10.63 -2.84 1.47
CA GLY A 214 9.82 -2.02 0.60
C GLY A 214 8.38 -1.93 1.06
N PHE A 215 7.61 -1.10 0.37
CA PHE A 215 6.16 -1.06 0.48
C PHE A 215 5.54 -0.56 -0.83
N GLN A 216 4.26 -0.85 -0.99
CA GLN A 216 3.39 -0.19 -1.94
C GLN A 216 2.11 0.23 -1.25
N GLN A 217 1.60 1.40 -1.63
CA GLN A 217 0.35 1.93 -1.08
C GLN A 217 -0.39 2.81 -2.06
N GLU A 218 -1.68 2.94 -1.82
CA GLU A 218 -2.55 3.93 -2.45
C GLU A 218 -3.03 4.93 -1.40
N LEU A 219 -2.84 6.21 -1.68
CA LEU A 219 -3.44 7.31 -0.94
C LEU A 219 -4.58 7.89 -1.79
N ALA A 220 -5.77 7.93 -1.21
CA ALA A 220 -6.93 8.60 -1.77
C ALA A 220 -7.15 9.96 -1.08
N PHE A 221 -7.50 10.97 -1.85
CA PHE A 221 -7.94 12.28 -1.38
C PHE A 221 -9.14 12.81 -2.18
N ASP A 222 -9.89 13.79 -1.67
CA ASP A 222 -10.95 14.45 -2.44
C ASP A 222 -10.34 15.58 -3.32
N PRO A 223 -10.32 15.42 -4.67
CA PRO A 223 -9.75 16.42 -5.57
C PRO A 223 -10.57 17.73 -5.62
N ASN A 224 -11.80 17.74 -5.08
CA ASN A 224 -12.60 18.96 -4.92
C ASN A 224 -12.21 19.77 -3.68
N GLN A 225 -11.50 19.15 -2.72
CA GLN A 225 -11.06 19.76 -1.47
C GLN A 225 -9.63 20.27 -1.56
N MET A 226 -8.76 19.54 -2.27
CA MET A 226 -7.37 19.92 -2.45
C MET A 226 -6.77 19.38 -3.76
N THR A 227 -5.68 19.98 -4.24
CA THR A 227 -4.95 19.54 -5.44
C THR A 227 -3.47 19.41 -5.14
N LEU A 228 -2.88 18.26 -5.47
CA LEU A 228 -1.45 18.04 -5.36
C LEU A 228 -0.69 19.00 -6.30
N ARG A 229 0.30 19.70 -5.75
CA ARG A 229 1.17 20.62 -6.48
C ARG A 229 2.56 20.09 -6.69
N ASP A 230 3.11 19.46 -5.67
CA ASP A 230 4.49 19.01 -5.67
C ASP A 230 4.69 17.84 -4.71
N ILE A 231 5.77 17.10 -4.91
CA ILE A 231 6.25 16.07 -3.99
C ILE A 231 7.70 16.41 -3.69
N GLN A 232 7.99 16.67 -2.41
CA GLN A 232 9.35 16.89 -1.94
C GLN A 232 9.92 15.57 -1.40
N TYR A 233 11.12 15.22 -1.86
CA TYR A 233 11.83 14.00 -1.48
C TYR A 233 12.86 14.29 -0.37
N HIS A 234 13.05 13.34 0.54
CA HIS A 234 14.00 13.45 1.65
C HIS A 234 14.90 12.20 1.71
N ASP A 235 16.00 12.31 2.46
CA ASP A 235 17.10 11.33 2.42
C ASP A 235 16.82 10.00 3.15
N ALA A 236 15.71 9.90 3.91
CA ALA A 236 15.40 8.71 4.70
C ALA A 236 15.22 7.46 3.82
N LEU A 237 14.62 7.64 2.63
CA LEU A 237 14.47 6.63 1.60
C LEU A 237 14.97 7.15 0.25
N ASP A 238 15.56 6.26 -0.56
CA ASP A 238 15.90 6.56 -1.95
C ASP A 238 14.61 6.58 -2.80
N ILE A 239 13.87 7.69 -2.68
CA ILE A 239 12.59 7.94 -3.34
C ILE A 239 12.75 9.11 -4.31
N SER A 240 12.14 8.95 -5.49
CA SER A 240 12.08 9.94 -6.55
C SER A 240 10.71 9.97 -7.21
N GLU A 241 10.54 10.75 -8.27
CA GLU A 241 9.30 10.80 -9.05
C GLU A 241 8.87 9.44 -9.62
N ASP A 242 9.82 8.55 -9.94
CA ASP A 242 9.55 7.23 -10.49
C ASP A 242 8.86 6.29 -9.48
N ASN A 243 8.90 6.62 -8.18
CA ASN A 243 8.22 5.87 -7.13
C ASN A 243 6.73 6.21 -7.00
N PHE A 244 6.23 7.21 -7.75
CA PHE A 244 4.84 7.68 -7.65
C PHE A 244 4.05 7.47 -8.95
N GLY A 245 2.84 6.94 -8.81
CA GLY A 245 1.86 6.89 -9.89
C GLY A 245 0.84 8.00 -9.74
N LEU A 246 0.93 9.00 -10.62
CA LEU A 246 0.06 10.19 -10.61
C LEU A 246 -0.97 10.22 -11.76
N HIS A 247 -1.09 9.13 -12.51
CA HIS A 247 -1.98 9.02 -13.67
C HIS A 247 -3.49 9.10 -13.33
N ARG A 248 -3.85 8.96 -12.04
CA ARG A 248 -5.23 9.10 -11.51
C ARG A 248 -5.35 10.25 -10.52
N ILE A 249 -4.47 11.24 -10.59
CA ILE A 249 -4.47 12.37 -9.66
C ILE A 249 -5.76 13.18 -9.72
N ASP A 250 -6.38 13.29 -10.91
CA ASP A 250 -7.66 13.97 -11.11
C ASP A 250 -8.84 13.23 -10.43
N ASP A 251 -8.70 11.92 -10.19
CA ASP A 251 -9.64 11.11 -9.43
C ASP A 251 -9.29 11.08 -7.93
N GLY A 252 -8.28 11.85 -7.51
CA GLY A 252 -7.84 11.92 -6.12
C GLY A 252 -6.96 10.75 -5.68
N MET A 253 -6.22 10.13 -6.58
CA MET A 253 -5.42 8.94 -6.26
C MET A 253 -3.92 9.16 -6.49
N ILE A 254 -3.12 8.77 -5.50
CA ILE A 254 -1.65 8.73 -5.55
C ILE A 254 -1.23 7.31 -5.18
N THR A 255 -0.54 6.61 -6.08
CA THR A 255 0.11 5.34 -5.74
C THR A 255 1.58 5.56 -5.47
N THR A 256 2.14 4.78 -4.54
CA THR A 256 3.56 4.79 -4.21
C THR A 256 4.08 3.37 -4.19
N SER A 257 5.27 3.15 -4.75
CA SER A 257 6.01 1.88 -4.69
C SER A 257 7.47 2.20 -4.42
N TRP A 258 8.00 1.66 -3.32
CA TRP A 258 9.38 1.82 -2.93
C TRP A 258 9.97 0.49 -2.48
N TYR A 259 11.22 0.24 -2.82
CA TYR A 259 12.01 -0.88 -2.34
C TYR A 259 13.47 -0.49 -2.17
N ASP A 260 14.19 -1.30 -1.39
CA ASP A 260 15.64 -1.26 -1.28
C ASP A 260 16.23 -2.66 -1.47
N LEU A 261 17.44 -2.71 -2.03
CA LEU A 261 18.16 -3.96 -2.29
C LEU A 261 18.50 -4.70 -1.00
N ASP A 262 18.72 -3.95 0.07
CA ASP A 262 18.89 -4.42 1.45
C ASP A 262 17.74 -3.91 2.32
N SER A 263 17.59 -4.44 3.54
CA SER A 263 16.52 -3.96 4.41
C SER A 263 16.91 -2.66 5.08
N LYS A 264 15.96 -1.71 5.14
CA LYS A 264 16.12 -0.43 5.81
C LYS A 264 15.45 -0.44 7.18
N SER A 265 16.14 0.13 8.16
CA SER A 265 15.53 0.58 9.40
C SER A 265 15.58 2.10 9.42
N ILE A 266 14.49 2.72 9.82
CA ILE A 266 14.31 4.17 9.87
C ILE A 266 13.77 4.50 11.25
N GLU A 267 14.41 5.44 11.92
CA GLU A 267 13.98 5.84 13.26
C GLU A 267 12.61 6.53 13.20
N ALA A 268 11.89 6.51 14.32
CA ALA A 268 10.62 7.25 14.42
C ALA A 268 10.81 8.74 14.12
N ASP A 269 9.80 9.32 13.47
CA ASP A 269 9.70 10.74 13.10
C ASP A 269 10.66 11.21 12.00
N GLU A 270 11.47 10.32 11.44
CA GLU A 270 12.28 10.63 10.26
C GLU A 270 11.36 10.86 9.05
N THR A 271 11.63 11.93 8.30
CA THR A 271 10.78 12.34 7.18
C THR A 271 11.12 11.56 5.92
N ILE A 272 10.10 10.97 5.30
CA ILE A 272 10.23 10.15 4.10
C ILE A 272 10.01 10.99 2.83
N PHE A 273 8.83 11.60 2.72
CA PHE A 273 8.47 12.52 1.61
C PHE A 273 7.41 13.50 2.10
N THR A 274 7.27 14.64 1.42
CA THR A 274 6.24 15.63 1.72
C THR A 274 5.36 15.86 0.49
N LEU A 275 4.05 15.73 0.66
CA LEU A 275 3.07 16.08 -0.37
C LEU A 275 2.62 17.53 -0.17
N VAL A 276 2.76 18.35 -1.22
CA VAL A 276 2.35 19.76 -1.17
C VAL A 276 1.00 19.91 -1.85
N PHE A 277 -0.01 20.38 -1.11
CA PHE A 277 -1.37 20.55 -1.62
C PHE A 277 -1.81 22.00 -1.58
N ASP A 278 -2.49 22.45 -2.64
CA ASP A 278 -3.33 23.65 -2.60
C ASP A 278 -4.73 23.28 -2.11
N VAL A 279 -5.25 24.02 -1.13
CA VAL A 279 -6.54 23.76 -0.49
C VAL A 279 -7.64 24.63 -1.12
N HIS A 280 -8.75 24.00 -1.50
CA HIS A 280 -9.92 24.65 -2.11
C HIS A 280 -11.10 24.81 -1.15
N ARG A 281 -11.18 23.94 -0.13
CA ARG A 281 -12.30 23.88 0.81
C ARG A 281 -11.81 23.55 2.22
N SER A 282 -12.59 23.96 3.22
CA SER A 282 -12.25 23.74 4.62
C SER A 282 -12.62 22.33 5.07
N GLY A 283 -11.81 21.74 5.94
CA GLY A 283 -12.02 20.41 6.50
C GLY A 283 -10.87 19.99 7.41
N GLN A 284 -10.91 18.74 7.89
CA GLN A 284 -9.79 18.12 8.58
C GLN A 284 -9.05 17.21 7.58
N LEU A 285 -7.72 17.21 7.60
CA LEU A 285 -6.93 16.39 6.67
C LEU A 285 -7.27 14.90 6.79
N SER A 286 -7.43 14.39 8.01
CA SER A 286 -7.80 12.99 8.29
C SER A 286 -9.17 12.56 7.76
N ASP A 287 -10.08 13.50 7.50
CA ASP A 287 -11.38 13.22 6.86
C ASP A 287 -11.27 13.12 5.33
N ILE A 288 -10.16 13.60 4.75
CA ILE A 288 -10.02 13.82 3.31
C ILE A 288 -8.95 12.92 2.71
N LEU A 289 -7.83 12.70 3.40
CA LEU A 289 -6.73 11.86 2.94
C LEU A 289 -6.75 10.52 3.69
N ALA A 290 -6.68 9.40 2.97
CA ALA A 290 -6.67 8.07 3.59
C ALA A 290 -5.92 7.04 2.75
N ILE A 291 -5.46 5.96 3.37
CA ILE A 291 -5.07 4.76 2.63
C ILE A 291 -6.29 4.12 1.99
N SER A 292 -6.15 3.74 0.74
CA SER A 292 -7.11 2.91 0.01
C SER A 292 -6.42 1.70 -0.60
N SER A 293 -7.20 0.84 -1.26
CA SER A 293 -6.69 -0.29 -2.05
C SER A 293 -7.62 -0.56 -3.24
N ASN A 294 -8.06 0.52 -3.90
CA ASN A 294 -9.03 0.42 -5.00
C ASN A 294 -8.36 0.02 -6.30
N GLU A 295 -7.20 0.62 -6.58
CA GLU A 295 -6.38 0.33 -7.74
C GLU A 295 -5.32 -0.71 -7.40
N ILE A 296 -4.49 -0.46 -6.39
CA ILE A 296 -3.41 -1.37 -6.00
C ILE A 296 -3.69 -2.02 -4.65
N VAL A 297 -3.09 -3.18 -4.42
CA VAL A 297 -3.00 -3.75 -3.07
C VAL A 297 -2.01 -2.92 -2.27
N THR A 298 -2.37 -2.56 -1.04
CA THR A 298 -1.48 -1.88 -0.10
C THR A 298 -0.79 -2.90 0.79
N GLU A 299 0.54 -2.93 0.79
CA GLU A 299 1.34 -3.94 1.50
C GLU A 299 2.79 -3.48 1.74
N ALA A 300 3.42 -4.03 2.78
CA ALA A 300 4.81 -3.83 3.15
C ALA A 300 5.57 -5.15 3.21
N TYR A 301 6.87 -5.13 2.94
CA TYR A 301 7.72 -6.33 2.88
C TYR A 301 8.87 -6.23 3.86
N PHE A 302 9.06 -7.27 4.67
CA PHE A 302 10.05 -7.30 5.74
C PHE A 302 11.17 -8.30 5.47
N SER A 303 12.30 -8.10 6.15
CA SER A 303 13.51 -8.90 5.93
C SER A 303 13.42 -10.39 6.24
N ASP A 304 12.41 -10.81 6.98
CA ASP A 304 12.13 -12.19 7.37
C ASP A 304 11.05 -12.85 6.48
N ASP A 305 10.89 -12.34 5.26
CA ASP A 305 9.94 -12.79 4.24
C ASP A 305 8.46 -12.61 4.65
N ARG A 306 8.18 -11.83 5.70
CA ARG A 306 6.82 -11.41 6.06
C ARG A 306 6.32 -10.31 5.13
N ILE A 307 5.01 -10.34 4.91
CA ILE A 307 4.24 -9.31 4.22
C ILE A 307 3.23 -8.76 5.22
N GLY A 308 3.26 -7.46 5.44
CA GLY A 308 2.38 -6.77 6.37
C GLY A 308 1.52 -5.72 5.69
N ASP A 309 0.60 -5.15 6.46
CA ASP A 309 -0.25 -4.05 6.01
C ASP A 309 0.52 -2.73 6.10
N VAL A 310 0.10 -1.71 5.33
CA VAL A 310 0.55 -0.32 5.53
C VAL A 310 -0.58 0.44 6.21
N GLN A 311 -0.24 1.20 7.24
CA GLN A 311 -1.18 2.08 7.95
C GLN A 311 -0.73 3.54 7.85
N PHE A 312 -1.71 4.43 7.76
CA PHE A 312 -1.50 5.87 7.80
C PHE A 312 -2.11 6.44 9.07
N ILE A 313 -1.27 7.07 9.88
CA ILE A 313 -1.61 7.57 11.21
C ILE A 313 -1.60 9.09 11.17
N PHE A 314 -2.77 9.67 11.43
CA PHE A 314 -2.92 11.10 11.67
C PHE A 314 -2.60 11.39 13.14
N GLU A 315 -1.46 12.03 13.35
CA GLU A 315 -1.07 12.53 14.64
C GLU A 315 -1.88 13.79 14.90
N ASN A 316 -2.89 13.64 15.76
CA ASN A 316 -3.50 14.79 16.36
C ASN A 316 -2.55 15.30 17.45
N ASP A 317 -2.10 16.55 17.28
CA ASP A 317 -1.49 17.36 18.34
C ASP A 317 -2.38 17.42 19.61
N THR A 318 -3.64 16.95 19.56
CA THR A 318 -4.54 16.86 20.71
C THR A 318 -4.12 15.83 21.77
N ASN A 319 -3.25 14.87 21.47
CA ASN A 319 -2.76 13.92 22.48
C ASN A 319 -1.86 14.59 23.54
N ASP A 320 -1.38 15.82 23.30
CA ASP A 320 -0.54 16.59 24.22
C ASP A 320 -1.27 17.84 24.76
N PHE A 321 -2.60 17.94 24.60
CA PHE A 321 -3.43 18.96 25.26
C PHE A 321 -4.34 18.33 26.32
N ASP A 322 -3.93 18.36 27.58
CA ASP A 322 -4.76 17.96 28.72
C ASP A 322 -4.30 18.64 30.02
N ILE A 323 -5.18 18.66 31.02
CA ILE A 323 -4.82 18.96 32.42
C ILE A 323 -4.19 17.70 33.02
N THR A 324 -2.86 17.70 33.09
CA THR A 324 -2.06 16.55 33.51
C THR A 324 -2.07 16.35 35.02
N ASP A 325 -2.19 17.41 35.81
CA ASP A 325 -2.23 17.34 37.27
C ASP A 325 -2.97 18.54 37.90
N LEU A 326 -3.51 18.33 39.10
CA LEU A 326 -4.04 19.39 39.95
C LEU A 326 -3.84 18.99 41.41
N ALA A 327 -2.75 19.43 42.01
CA ALA A 327 -2.34 18.97 43.33
C ALA A 327 -1.77 20.10 44.21
N PRO A 328 -2.08 20.12 45.52
CA PRO A 328 -3.07 19.24 46.18
C PRO A 328 -4.51 19.58 45.78
N ASN A 329 -5.40 18.60 45.77
CA ASN A 329 -6.84 18.78 45.54
C ASN A 329 -7.62 17.66 46.27
N PRO A 330 -8.29 17.94 47.40
CA PRO A 330 -8.59 19.27 47.96
C PRO A 330 -7.36 20.02 48.51
N PHE A 331 -7.45 21.36 48.61
CA PHE A 331 -6.38 22.22 49.16
C PHE A 331 -6.90 23.27 50.15
N ARG A 332 -5.98 23.85 50.94
CA ARG A 332 -6.25 24.95 51.90
C ARG A 332 -5.70 26.28 51.40
N ASN A 333 -4.37 26.38 51.24
CA ASN A 333 -3.71 27.65 50.92
C ASN A 333 -3.51 27.85 49.41
N GLU A 334 -2.98 26.85 48.72
CA GLU A 334 -2.70 26.89 47.28
C GLU A 334 -2.79 25.51 46.63
N THR A 335 -3.03 25.49 45.32
CA THR A 335 -2.97 24.32 44.45
C THR A 335 -2.24 24.65 43.16
N LEU A 336 -1.62 23.64 42.54
CA LEU A 336 -0.89 23.77 41.30
C LEU A 336 -1.61 23.02 40.19
N LEU A 337 -2.07 23.74 39.17
CA LEU A 337 -2.59 23.16 37.93
C LEU A 337 -1.41 22.93 36.97
N LYS A 338 -1.21 21.69 36.53
CA LYS A 338 -0.30 21.35 35.44
C LYS A 338 -1.09 20.93 34.21
N PHE A 339 -0.58 21.30 33.04
CA PHE A 339 -1.21 21.00 31.77
C PHE A 339 -0.15 20.96 30.67
N SER A 340 -0.37 20.12 29.66
CA SER A 340 0.47 20.09 28.47
C SER A 340 -0.21 20.85 27.33
N VAL A 341 0.59 21.46 26.45
CA VAL A 341 0.11 22.01 25.18
C VAL A 341 1.00 21.52 24.03
N PRO A 342 0.43 21.21 22.85
CA PRO A 342 1.21 20.65 21.74
C PRO A 342 2.15 21.65 21.06
N ALA A 343 1.89 22.95 21.22
CA ALA A 343 2.71 24.01 20.67
C ALA A 343 2.65 25.27 21.54
N THR A 344 3.65 26.15 21.37
CA THR A 344 3.67 27.45 22.05
C THR A 344 2.51 28.32 21.57
N GLY A 345 1.75 28.90 22.51
CA GLY A 345 0.61 29.75 22.17
C GLY A 345 -0.16 30.27 23.38
N ASP A 346 -1.23 31.01 23.11
CA ASP A 346 -2.05 31.62 24.16
C ASP A 346 -3.00 30.61 24.78
N VAL A 347 -3.02 30.58 26.11
CA VAL A 347 -3.87 29.73 26.94
C VAL A 347 -4.72 30.61 27.85
N GLN A 348 -6.00 30.28 27.95
CA GLN A 348 -6.92 30.91 28.87
C GLN A 348 -7.37 29.90 29.94
N VAL A 349 -7.16 30.26 31.20
CA VAL A 349 -7.67 29.50 32.35
C VAL A 349 -8.82 30.27 32.97
N THR A 350 -9.98 29.65 33.00
CA THR A 350 -11.21 30.20 33.59
C THR A 350 -11.62 29.36 34.79
N ILE A 351 -11.91 29.99 35.91
CA ILE A 351 -12.42 29.35 37.13
C ILE A 351 -13.85 29.84 37.37
N SER A 352 -14.79 28.90 37.47
CA SER A 352 -16.18 29.18 37.81
C SER A 352 -16.63 28.39 39.04
N ASP A 353 -17.64 28.91 39.76
CA ASP A 353 -18.33 28.11 40.77
C ASP A 353 -19.27 27.07 40.12
N ILE A 354 -19.89 26.20 40.93
CA ILE A 354 -20.82 25.16 40.43
C ILE A 354 -22.07 25.70 39.74
N SER A 355 -22.38 26.99 39.89
CA SER A 355 -23.49 27.64 39.19
C SER A 355 -23.08 28.23 37.84
N GLY A 356 -21.81 28.08 37.46
CA GLY A 356 -21.24 28.64 36.23
C GLY A 356 -20.88 30.12 36.34
N ARG A 357 -20.96 30.72 37.54
CA ARG A 357 -20.55 32.10 37.74
C ARG A 357 -19.03 32.18 37.73
N LEU A 358 -18.50 33.10 36.92
CA LEU A 358 -17.07 33.38 36.81
C LEU A 358 -16.50 33.87 38.14
N ILE A 359 -15.40 33.26 38.59
CA ILE A 359 -14.67 33.59 39.82
C ILE A 359 -13.32 34.23 39.48
N ASN A 360 -12.58 33.63 38.54
CA ASN A 360 -11.26 34.10 38.13
C ASN A 360 -10.99 33.73 36.67
N GLN A 361 -10.15 34.50 35.99
CA GLN A 361 -9.72 34.24 34.62
C GLN A 361 -8.28 34.74 34.44
N ARG A 362 -7.44 33.92 33.83
CA ARG A 362 -6.05 34.25 33.51
C ARG A 362 -5.75 33.91 32.06
N ASN A 363 -5.04 34.81 31.38
CA ASN A 363 -4.47 34.55 30.07
C ASN A 363 -2.94 34.47 30.23
N LEU A 364 -2.32 33.46 29.65
CA LEU A 364 -0.87 33.28 29.66
C LEU A 364 -0.40 32.72 28.32
N GLN A 365 0.87 32.96 28.01
CA GLN A 365 1.53 32.33 26.87
C GLN A 365 2.19 31.04 27.38
N ALA A 366 1.72 29.88 26.89
CA ALA A 366 2.27 28.58 27.20
C ALA A 366 3.35 28.19 26.19
N THR A 367 4.33 27.39 26.61
CA THR A 367 5.34 26.79 25.74
C THR A 367 4.97 25.35 25.42
N LYS A 368 5.38 24.81 24.25
CA LYS A 368 5.19 23.39 23.92
C LYS A 368 5.60 22.45 25.08
N GLY A 369 4.77 21.45 25.38
CA GLY A 369 4.93 20.50 26.47
C GLY A 369 4.30 20.97 27.79
N GLU A 370 4.85 20.53 28.92
CA GLU A 370 4.33 20.79 30.26
C GLU A 370 4.44 22.27 30.70
N ASN A 371 3.34 22.78 31.24
CA ASN A 371 3.19 24.12 31.82
C ASN A 371 2.52 24.02 33.18
N GLN A 372 2.65 25.07 34.01
CA GLN A 372 2.06 25.08 35.34
C GLN A 372 1.58 26.46 35.77
N ILE A 373 0.51 26.49 36.57
CA ILE A 373 -0.05 27.71 37.14
C ILE A 373 -0.59 27.46 38.55
N ALA A 374 -0.20 28.33 39.49
CA ALA A 374 -0.63 28.23 40.89
C ALA A 374 -1.86 29.09 41.16
N PHE A 375 -2.79 28.56 41.96
CA PHE A 375 -3.98 29.26 42.45
C PHE A 375 -3.97 29.30 43.97
N LYS A 376 -4.17 30.49 44.55
CA LYS A 376 -4.25 30.69 46.00
C LYS A 376 -5.71 30.80 46.45
N GLU A 377 -5.99 30.43 47.70
CA GLU A 377 -7.30 30.59 48.34
C GLU A 377 -7.86 32.01 48.19
N SER A 378 -7.01 33.02 48.36
CA SER A 378 -7.38 34.45 48.28
C SER A 378 -7.94 34.86 46.92
N GLU A 379 -7.78 34.02 45.90
CA GLU A 379 -8.24 34.25 44.54
C GLU A 379 -9.60 33.58 44.25
N LEU A 380 -10.20 32.97 45.26
CA LEU A 380 -11.45 32.24 45.20
C LEU A 380 -12.47 32.83 46.20
N ASN A 381 -13.75 32.53 46.00
CA ASN A 381 -14.84 33.08 46.82
C ASN A 381 -15.25 32.12 47.95
N GLY A 382 -14.28 31.69 48.75
CA GLY A 382 -14.48 30.83 49.93
C GLY A 382 -14.42 29.32 49.66
N ALA A 383 -14.48 28.51 50.72
CA ALA A 383 -14.44 27.06 50.61
C ALA A 383 -15.60 26.51 49.75
N GLY A 384 -15.30 25.54 48.89
CA GLY A 384 -16.27 25.02 47.93
C GLY A 384 -15.66 24.27 46.75
N ILE A 385 -16.54 23.89 45.83
CA ILE A 385 -16.18 23.23 44.56
C ILE A 385 -16.15 24.27 43.45
N TYR A 386 -15.10 24.22 42.65
CA TYR A 386 -14.86 25.05 41.48
C TYR A 386 -14.63 24.18 40.24
N ILE A 387 -14.93 24.71 39.08
CA ILE A 387 -14.59 24.13 37.78
C ILE A 387 -13.53 25.00 37.14
N ILE A 388 -12.41 24.37 36.79
CA ILE A 388 -11.37 24.95 35.95
C ILE A 388 -11.69 24.58 34.51
N LYS A 389 -11.69 25.58 33.63
CA LYS A 389 -11.74 25.45 32.18
C LYS A 389 -10.44 25.98 31.60
N LEU A 390 -9.72 25.12 30.89
CA LEU A 390 -8.49 25.46 30.18
C LEU A 390 -8.82 25.49 28.69
N ASP A 391 -8.63 26.64 28.05
CA ASP A 391 -8.85 26.84 26.63
C ASP A 391 -7.52 27.10 25.91
N TYR A 392 -7.28 26.38 24.82
CA TYR A 392 -6.14 26.56 23.92
C TYR A 392 -6.59 26.37 22.47
N LYS A 393 -6.49 27.42 21.66
CA LYS A 393 -7.10 27.47 20.31
C LYS A 393 -8.60 27.09 20.38
N GLU A 394 -9.01 26.01 19.72
CA GLU A 394 -10.39 25.50 19.73
C GLU A 394 -10.63 24.38 20.76
N HIS A 395 -9.60 24.00 21.52
CA HIS A 395 -9.68 22.91 22.49
C HIS A 395 -10.00 23.41 23.90
N THR A 396 -10.77 22.60 24.63
CA THR A 396 -11.16 22.86 26.01
C THR A 396 -10.92 21.63 26.88
N ALA A 397 -10.24 21.79 28.01
CA ALA A 397 -10.15 20.80 29.08
C ALA A 397 -10.83 21.30 30.36
N LEU A 398 -11.44 20.40 31.13
CA LEU A 398 -12.17 20.71 32.37
C LEU A 398 -11.64 19.93 33.56
N ARG A 399 -11.48 20.56 34.72
CA ARG A 399 -11.10 19.89 35.96
C ARG A 399 -11.87 20.42 37.16
N LYS A 400 -12.26 19.51 38.07
CA LYS A 400 -12.84 19.88 39.36
C LYS A 400 -11.73 20.27 40.33
N MET A 401 -11.89 21.42 40.98
CA MET A 401 -11.01 21.94 42.03
C MET A 401 -11.81 22.08 43.34
N VAL A 402 -11.24 21.68 44.48
CA VAL A 402 -11.92 21.69 45.79
C VAL A 402 -11.07 22.47 46.80
N LEU A 403 -11.62 23.58 47.29
CA LEU A 403 -11.04 24.39 48.37
C LEU A 403 -11.73 24.04 49.69
N ILE A 404 -10.95 23.79 50.73
CA ILE A 404 -11.44 23.50 52.10
C ILE A 404 -10.90 24.55 53.08
N GLU A 405 -11.68 24.84 54.13
CA GLU A 405 -11.25 25.67 55.28
C GLU A 405 -10.07 25.07 56.01
#